data_AF-A0A7V9AXG5-F1
#
_entry.id   AF-A0A7V9AXG5-F1
#
_cell.length_a   1.000
_cell.length_b   1.000
_cell.length_c   1.000
_cell.angle_alpha   90.00
_cell.angle_beta   90.00
_cell.angle_gamma   90.00
#
_symmetry.space_group_name_H-M   'P 1'
#
loop_
_entity.id
_entity.type
_entity.pdbx_description
1 polymer ?
#
loop_
_entity_poly.entity_id
_entity_poly.type
_entity_poly.pdbx_seq_one_letter_code
_entity_poly.pdbx_strand_id
1 'polypeptide(L)'
;MARPFAERLAWAALAFIGLVYVASLFFAVVNRSGDGLLVAYFVFALVGAPVAARQPRNPIGWILLAIGLAWGLNGSLNGYAFYALRTQEGSLPRPDLSIALGYWLWVPAVGLMGTFLLLLFPDGRLPSPRWSPLGWLSAFTLIFLSAISLFQPGPWSNTEFPQVDNPLGIQALRPLLFPIQMIGIVLLLASIVGCAVSLVRRFRSSRGQERFQMKWLVTGATITTGAYLSWFAGLGLIELLNLHTTPLLYTVVEEVTTSSFLLIPVAIGIAVLKYRLYDIDLIVNRALSTPA
;
A
#
# COMPACT_ATOMS: atom_id res chain seq x y z
N MET A 1 15.51 27.23 -6.66
CA MET A 1 14.42 27.50 -5.68
C MET A 1 13.53 26.29 -5.34
N ALA A 2 13.37 25.28 -6.22
CA ALA A 2 12.45 24.15 -5.97
C ALA A 2 12.90 23.13 -4.88
N ARG A 3 14.22 22.94 -4.66
CA ARG A 3 14.74 21.97 -3.66
C ARG A 3 14.30 22.25 -2.21
N PRO A 4 14.45 23.46 -1.64
CA PRO A 4 14.07 23.71 -0.25
C PRO A 4 12.57 23.60 0.01
N PHE A 5 11.72 23.86 -1.00
CA PHE A 5 10.27 23.67 -0.87
C PHE A 5 9.91 22.17 -0.82
N ALA A 6 10.44 21.38 -1.75
CA ALA A 6 10.14 19.95 -1.81
C ALA A 6 10.66 19.18 -0.58
N GLU A 7 11.81 19.58 -0.04
CA GLU A 7 12.33 19.06 1.23
C GLU A 7 11.37 19.34 2.39
N ARG A 8 10.94 20.59 2.57
CA ARG A 8 9.96 20.95 3.61
C ARG A 8 8.64 20.19 3.44
N LEU A 9 8.17 20.04 2.21
CA LEU A 9 6.94 19.31 1.91
C LEU A 9 7.07 17.82 2.25
N ALA A 10 8.19 17.18 1.94
CA ALA A 10 8.41 15.77 2.26
C ALA A 10 8.41 15.51 3.79
N TRP A 11 9.07 16.38 4.56
CA TRP A 11 9.08 16.28 6.02
C TRP A 11 7.73 16.63 6.65
N ALA A 12 7.02 17.64 6.11
CA ALA A 12 5.66 17.95 6.55
C ALA A 12 4.69 16.79 6.26
N ALA A 13 4.82 16.13 5.10
CA ALA A 13 4.06 14.93 4.78
C ALA A 13 4.36 13.79 5.75
N LEU A 14 5.63 13.55 6.10
CA LEU A 14 5.99 12.54 7.11
C LEU A 14 5.37 12.84 8.48
N ALA A 15 5.44 14.10 8.94
CA ALA A 15 4.86 14.51 10.21
C ALA A 15 3.34 14.32 10.23
N PHE A 16 2.65 14.71 9.16
CA PHE A 16 1.22 14.50 9.00
C PHE A 16 0.86 13.01 9.00
N ILE A 17 1.59 12.18 8.23
CA ILE A 17 1.40 10.73 8.21
C ILE A 17 1.63 10.16 9.63
N GLY A 18 2.64 10.64 10.36
CA GLY A 18 2.86 10.27 11.75
C GLY A 18 1.66 10.54 12.66
N LEU A 19 1.01 11.69 12.54
CA LEU A 19 -0.22 12.02 13.28
C LEU A 19 -1.37 11.07 12.91
N VAL A 20 -1.50 10.71 11.63
CA VAL A 20 -2.47 9.71 11.19
C VAL A 20 -2.20 8.36 11.85
N TYR A 21 -0.95 7.91 11.93
CA TYR A 21 -0.60 6.67 12.62
C TYR A 21 -0.83 6.72 14.14
N VAL A 22 -0.64 7.87 14.78
CA VAL A 22 -1.00 8.06 16.20
C VAL A 22 -2.51 7.91 16.40
N ALA A 23 -3.33 8.47 15.50
CA ALA A 23 -4.78 8.29 15.54
C ALA A 23 -5.18 6.81 15.34
N SER A 24 -4.54 6.13 14.38
CA SER A 24 -4.75 4.69 14.16
C SER A 24 -4.40 3.87 15.40
N LEU A 25 -3.27 4.16 16.06
CA LEU A 25 -2.86 3.46 17.28
C LEU A 25 -3.80 3.75 18.45
N PHE A 26 -4.25 4.99 18.59
CA PHE A 26 -5.24 5.37 19.59
C PHE A 26 -6.51 4.52 19.46
N PHE A 27 -7.08 4.41 18.25
CA PHE A 27 -8.26 3.58 18.03
C PHE A 27 -7.97 2.09 18.27
N ALA A 28 -6.83 1.56 17.83
CA ALA A 28 -6.47 0.16 18.08
C ALA A 28 -6.44 -0.15 19.60
N VAL A 29 -5.85 0.73 20.40
CA VAL A 29 -5.79 0.58 21.86
C VAL A 29 -7.18 0.67 22.51
N VAL A 30 -7.97 1.69 22.15
CA VAL A 30 -9.28 1.91 22.76
C VAL A 30 -10.28 0.82 22.35
N ASN A 31 -10.19 0.32 21.11
CA ASN A 31 -11.02 -0.77 20.62
C ASN A 31 -10.56 -2.14 21.11
N ARG A 32 -9.35 -2.23 21.70
CA ARG A 32 -8.66 -3.50 22.02
C ARG A 32 -8.53 -4.41 20.80
N SER A 33 -8.29 -3.84 19.62
CA SER A 33 -8.16 -4.59 18.37
C SER A 33 -6.74 -5.08 18.14
N GLY A 34 -6.60 -6.17 17.37
CA GLY A 34 -5.31 -6.77 16.99
C GLY A 34 -4.55 -5.98 15.91
N ASP A 35 -5.13 -4.92 15.36
CA ASP A 35 -4.66 -4.23 14.15
C ASP A 35 -3.37 -3.40 14.33
N GLY A 36 -2.66 -3.58 15.44
CA GLY A 36 -1.40 -2.89 15.72
C GLY A 36 -0.34 -3.08 14.63
N LEU A 37 -0.43 -4.15 13.84
CA LEU A 37 0.41 -4.41 12.67
C LEU A 37 0.27 -3.35 11.58
N LEU A 38 -0.87 -2.65 11.50
CA LEU A 38 -1.04 -1.56 10.54
C LEU A 38 -0.02 -0.44 10.77
N VAL A 39 0.40 -0.21 12.02
CA VAL A 39 1.42 0.79 12.37
C VAL A 39 2.76 0.48 11.68
N ALA A 40 3.05 -0.78 11.39
CA ALA A 40 4.27 -1.17 10.69
C ALA A 40 4.36 -0.57 9.27
N TYR A 41 3.23 -0.28 8.61
CA TYR A 41 3.23 0.38 7.29
C TYR A 41 3.75 1.81 7.32
N PHE A 42 3.93 2.42 8.49
CA PHE A 42 4.63 3.70 8.63
C PHE A 42 6.06 3.64 8.06
N VAL A 43 6.66 2.45 7.95
CA VAL A 43 7.96 2.24 7.30
C VAL A 43 7.98 2.74 5.85
N PHE A 44 6.86 2.69 5.12
CA PHE A 44 6.76 3.27 3.77
C PHE A 44 7.06 4.77 3.80
N ALA A 45 6.43 5.50 4.73
CA ALA A 45 6.65 6.94 4.88
C ALA A 45 8.06 7.25 5.38
N LEU A 46 8.58 6.47 6.34
CA LEU A 46 9.95 6.61 6.87
C LEU A 46 11.02 6.44 5.79
N VAL A 47 10.83 5.51 4.85
CA VAL A 47 11.74 5.33 3.70
C VAL A 47 11.46 6.38 2.61
N GLY A 48 10.21 6.74 2.38
CA GLY A 48 9.79 7.66 1.34
C GLY A 48 10.22 9.12 1.57
N ALA A 49 10.13 9.63 2.80
CA ALA A 49 10.39 11.03 3.09
C ALA A 49 11.83 11.47 2.79
N PRO A 50 12.89 10.73 3.22
CA PRO A 50 14.27 11.08 2.87
C PRO A 50 14.53 11.03 1.37
N VAL A 51 13.91 10.07 0.66
CA VAL A 51 14.03 9.93 -0.80
C VAL A 51 13.36 11.13 -1.50
N ALA A 52 12.14 11.50 -1.09
CA ALA A 52 11.43 12.64 -1.66
C ALA A 52 12.13 13.98 -1.37
N ALA A 53 12.70 14.13 -0.17
CA ALA A 53 13.43 15.34 0.21
C ALA A 53 14.72 15.53 -0.59
N ARG A 54 15.48 14.46 -0.83
CA ARG A 54 16.78 14.52 -1.51
C ARG A 54 16.68 14.40 -3.02
N GLN A 55 15.71 13.64 -3.52
CA GLN A 55 15.43 13.47 -4.94
C GLN A 55 13.99 13.86 -5.26
N PRO A 56 13.64 15.16 -5.18
CA PRO A 56 12.25 15.60 -5.35
C PRO A 56 11.69 15.36 -6.75
N ARG A 57 12.57 15.17 -7.76
CA ARG A 57 12.19 14.82 -9.14
C ARG A 57 11.97 13.31 -9.33
N ASN A 58 12.36 12.49 -8.37
CA ASN A 58 12.12 11.05 -8.42
C ASN A 58 10.78 10.73 -7.73
N PRO A 59 9.77 10.21 -8.46
CA PRO A 59 8.46 9.91 -7.90
C PRO A 59 8.47 8.82 -6.82
N ILE A 60 9.50 7.98 -6.71
CA ILE A 60 9.51 6.83 -5.78
C ILE A 60 9.30 7.27 -4.33
N GLY A 61 9.99 8.33 -3.88
CA GLY A 61 9.81 8.85 -2.51
C GLY A 61 8.37 9.30 -2.24
N TRP A 62 7.75 9.97 -3.21
CA TRP A 62 6.36 10.42 -3.14
C TRP A 62 5.37 9.27 -3.19
N ILE A 63 5.63 8.25 -4.01
CA ILE A 63 4.82 7.03 -4.08
C ILE A 63 4.87 6.30 -2.74
N LEU A 64 6.04 6.16 -2.12
CA LEU A 64 6.18 5.57 -0.79
C LEU A 64 5.42 6.36 0.28
N LEU A 65 5.49 7.69 0.26
CA LEU A 65 4.69 8.54 1.15
C LEU A 65 3.18 8.34 0.92
N ALA A 66 2.73 8.25 -0.33
CA ALA A 66 1.33 8.03 -0.67
C ALA A 66 0.84 6.64 -0.20
N ILE A 67 1.65 5.59 -0.34
CA ILE A 67 1.33 4.24 0.16
C ILE A 67 1.23 4.26 1.69
N GLY A 68 2.20 4.86 2.38
CA GLY A 68 2.18 4.98 3.84
C GLY A 68 0.98 5.79 4.35
N LEU A 69 0.64 6.89 3.68
CA LEU A 69 -0.55 7.67 4.00
C LEU A 69 -1.83 6.86 3.79
N ALA A 70 -1.94 6.11 2.71
CA ALA A 70 -3.12 5.32 2.41
C ALA A 70 -3.37 4.24 3.46
N TRP A 71 -2.34 3.51 3.88
CA TRP A 71 -2.44 2.53 4.97
C TRP A 71 -2.74 3.17 6.33
N GLY A 72 -2.09 4.30 6.66
CA GLY A 72 -2.37 5.02 7.91
C GLY A 72 -3.81 5.53 7.99
N LEU A 73 -4.32 6.12 6.90
CA LEU A 73 -5.71 6.57 6.83
C LEU A 73 -6.69 5.39 6.89
N ASN A 74 -6.37 4.27 6.24
CA ASN A 74 -7.18 3.07 6.28
C ASN A 74 -7.33 2.56 7.73
N GLY A 75 -6.23 2.41 8.47
CA GLY A 75 -6.28 2.00 9.88
C GLY A 75 -7.05 2.98 10.77
N SER A 76 -6.82 4.29 10.57
CA SER A 76 -7.50 5.34 11.35
C SER A 76 -9.02 5.36 11.10
N LEU A 77 -9.44 5.23 9.84
CA LEU A 77 -10.85 5.32 9.46
C LEU A 77 -11.63 4.06 9.86
N ASN A 78 -11.02 2.87 9.74
CA ASN A 78 -11.63 1.64 10.24
C ASN A 78 -11.70 1.64 11.77
N GLY A 79 -10.64 2.06 12.46
CA GLY A 79 -10.64 2.20 13.91
C GLY A 79 -11.68 3.20 14.42
N TYR A 80 -11.85 4.33 13.72
CA TYR A 80 -12.91 5.31 13.97
C TYR A 80 -14.30 4.69 13.86
N ALA A 81 -14.57 3.96 12.76
CA ALA A 81 -15.87 3.34 12.54
C ALA A 81 -16.17 2.25 13.57
N PHE A 82 -15.17 1.43 13.89
CA PHE A 82 -15.29 0.40 14.92
C PHE A 82 -15.63 1.02 16.28
N TYR A 83 -14.93 2.09 16.64
CA TYR A 83 -15.18 2.79 17.89
C TYR A 83 -16.62 3.34 17.95
N ALA A 84 -17.06 4.00 16.88
CA ALA A 84 -18.38 4.62 16.77
C ALA A 84 -19.55 3.62 16.74
N LEU A 85 -19.32 2.40 16.26
CA LEU A 85 -20.36 1.38 16.02
C LEU A 85 -20.34 0.22 17.02
N ARG A 86 -19.25 0.00 17.76
CA ARG A 86 -19.10 -1.15 18.66
C ARG A 86 -18.55 -0.80 20.03
N THR A 87 -17.54 0.06 20.12
CA THR A 87 -16.91 0.39 21.40
C THR A 87 -17.72 1.39 22.20
N GLN A 88 -18.17 2.46 21.54
CA GLN A 88 -19.07 3.45 22.12
C GLN A 88 -20.08 3.87 21.05
N GLU A 89 -21.16 3.11 20.96
CA GLU A 89 -22.22 3.27 19.95
C GLU A 89 -22.76 4.71 19.92
N GLY A 90 -22.80 5.31 18.73
CA GLY A 90 -23.35 6.65 18.49
C GLY A 90 -22.49 7.82 19.00
N SER A 91 -21.27 7.56 19.48
CA SER A 91 -20.36 8.60 20.01
C SER A 91 -19.79 9.54 18.95
N LEU A 92 -19.63 9.05 17.72
CA LEU A 92 -18.98 9.76 16.64
C LEU A 92 -19.87 9.83 15.38
N PRO A 93 -19.89 10.96 14.67
CA PRO A 93 -20.76 11.15 13.51
C PRO A 93 -20.27 10.40 12.27
N ARG A 94 -21.22 9.97 11.43
CA ARG A 94 -20.96 9.47 10.06
C ARG A 94 -19.92 8.31 9.97
N PRO A 95 -20.02 7.24 10.78
CA PRO A 95 -19.15 6.07 10.64
C PRO A 95 -19.33 5.35 9.30
N ASP A 96 -20.48 5.54 8.64
CA ASP A 96 -20.76 5.05 7.29
C ASP A 96 -19.79 5.63 6.24
N LEU A 97 -19.44 6.92 6.34
CA LEU A 97 -18.45 7.55 5.46
C LEU A 97 -17.03 7.09 5.77
N SER A 98 -16.68 6.88 7.04
CA SER A 98 -15.35 6.40 7.39
C SER A 98 -15.11 4.99 6.89
N ILE A 99 -16.12 4.11 6.92
CA ILE A 99 -16.03 2.77 6.31
C ILE A 99 -15.82 2.88 4.80
N ALA A 100 -16.61 3.72 4.11
CA ALA A 100 -16.50 3.89 2.66
C ALA A 100 -15.10 4.37 2.23
N LEU A 101 -14.57 5.37 2.91
CA LEU A 101 -13.23 5.91 2.65
C LEU A 101 -12.13 4.92 3.07
N GLY A 102 -12.30 4.25 4.22
CA GLY A 102 -11.39 3.21 4.70
C GLY A 102 -11.27 2.08 3.68
N TYR A 103 -12.39 1.55 3.21
CA TYR A 103 -12.43 0.53 2.17
C TYR A 103 -11.76 1.02 0.88
N TRP A 104 -12.07 2.22 0.40
CA TRP A 104 -11.48 2.74 -0.83
C TRP A 104 -9.93 2.76 -0.84
N LEU A 105 -9.29 2.99 0.31
CA LEU A 105 -7.84 3.18 0.43
C LEU A 105 -6.97 1.95 0.10
N TRP A 106 -7.52 0.74 0.10
CA TRP A 106 -6.75 -0.45 -0.31
C TRP A 106 -6.27 -0.33 -1.77
N VAL A 107 -7.07 0.30 -2.65
CA VAL A 107 -6.77 0.42 -4.07
C VAL A 107 -5.50 1.23 -4.32
N PRO A 108 -5.36 2.50 -3.85
CA PRO A 108 -4.12 3.24 -4.03
C PRO A 108 -2.96 2.59 -3.26
N ALA A 109 -3.19 2.01 -2.08
CA ALA A 109 -2.13 1.40 -1.27
C ALA A 109 -1.48 0.20 -1.98
N VAL A 110 -2.29 -0.78 -2.40
CA VAL A 110 -1.82 -1.98 -3.11
C VAL A 110 -1.46 -1.66 -4.55
N GLY A 111 -2.26 -0.83 -5.20
CA GLY A 111 -2.11 -0.47 -6.60
C GLY A 111 -0.80 0.25 -6.91
N LEU A 112 -0.48 1.31 -6.17
CA LEU A 112 0.78 2.05 -6.37
C LEU A 112 2.00 1.15 -6.09
N MET A 113 1.91 0.32 -5.06
CA MET A 113 2.94 -0.63 -4.66
C MET A 113 3.18 -1.71 -5.73
N GLY A 114 2.11 -2.31 -6.27
CA GLY A 114 2.19 -3.37 -7.26
C GLY A 114 2.42 -2.90 -8.70
N THR A 115 2.21 -1.61 -9.00
CA THR A 115 2.34 -1.08 -10.36
C THR A 115 3.46 -0.05 -10.47
N PHE A 116 3.19 1.22 -10.17
CA PHE A 116 4.10 2.34 -10.40
C PHE A 116 5.42 2.22 -9.64
N LEU A 117 5.41 1.66 -8.42
CA LEU A 117 6.63 1.41 -7.68
C LEU A 117 7.55 0.42 -8.44
N LEU A 118 7.01 -0.70 -8.94
CA LEU A 118 7.78 -1.69 -9.71
C LEU A 118 8.22 -1.13 -11.08
N LEU A 119 7.34 -0.40 -11.74
CA LEU A 119 7.56 0.13 -13.09
C LEU A 119 8.65 1.21 -13.10
N LEU A 120 8.65 2.11 -12.11
CA LEU A 120 9.49 3.30 -12.08
C LEU A 120 10.77 3.13 -11.27
N PHE A 121 10.84 2.19 -10.32
CA PHE A 121 12.07 1.93 -9.55
C PHE A 121 13.25 1.52 -10.44
N PRO A 122 14.51 1.92 -10.25
CA PRO A 122 15.00 2.85 -9.24
C PRO A 122 14.99 4.31 -9.70
N ASP A 123 14.96 4.61 -10.99
CA ASP A 123 15.28 5.97 -11.46
C ASP A 123 14.08 6.89 -11.59
N GLY A 124 12.88 6.39 -11.29
CA GLY A 124 11.65 7.15 -11.41
C GLY A 124 11.15 7.31 -12.85
N ARG A 125 11.71 6.54 -13.79
CA ARG A 125 11.44 6.66 -15.23
C ARG A 125 10.99 5.33 -15.81
N LEU A 126 10.17 5.41 -16.85
CA LEU A 126 9.82 4.25 -17.66
C LEU A 126 11.09 3.67 -18.31
N PRO A 127 11.25 2.33 -18.40
CA PRO A 127 12.46 1.74 -19.00
C PRO A 127 12.66 2.10 -20.48
N SER A 128 11.57 2.36 -21.20
CA SER A 128 11.56 2.78 -22.61
C SER A 128 10.14 3.22 -23.01
N PRO A 129 9.96 4.01 -24.08
CA PRO A 129 8.64 4.55 -24.49
C PRO A 129 7.55 3.48 -24.70
N ARG A 130 7.92 2.27 -25.12
CA ARG A 130 7.00 1.11 -25.27
C ARG A 130 6.30 0.65 -23.98
N TRP A 131 6.77 1.08 -22.80
CA TRP A 131 6.11 0.79 -21.52
C TRP A 131 5.08 1.86 -21.13
N SER A 132 4.97 2.94 -21.90
CA SER A 132 3.96 3.99 -21.68
C SER A 132 2.53 3.45 -21.68
N PRO A 133 2.11 2.57 -22.61
CA PRO A 133 0.78 1.97 -22.58
C PRO A 133 0.49 1.21 -21.27
N LEU A 134 1.48 0.51 -20.71
CA LEU A 134 1.34 -0.18 -19.44
C LEU A 134 1.17 0.80 -18.27
N GLY A 135 1.88 1.93 -18.30
CA GLY A 135 1.70 3.00 -17.32
C GLY A 135 0.30 3.60 -17.37
N TRP A 136 -0.23 3.85 -18.58
CA TRP A 136 -1.60 4.32 -18.79
C TRP A 136 -2.64 3.29 -18.36
N LEU A 137 -2.43 2.02 -18.70
CA LEU A 137 -3.28 0.92 -18.25
C LEU A 137 -3.33 0.88 -16.72
N SER A 138 -2.17 0.92 -16.06
CA SER A 138 -2.08 0.93 -14.60
C SER A 138 -2.83 2.12 -14.00
N ALA A 139 -2.62 3.33 -14.53
CA ALA A 139 -3.33 4.53 -14.07
C ALA A 139 -4.85 4.38 -14.22
N PHE A 140 -5.30 3.96 -15.41
CA PHE A 140 -6.72 3.74 -15.69
C PHE A 140 -7.31 2.72 -14.72
N THR A 141 -6.64 1.59 -14.52
CA THR A 141 -7.08 0.54 -13.61
C THR A 141 -7.22 1.04 -12.17
N LEU A 142 -6.26 1.82 -11.67
CA LEU A 142 -6.34 2.36 -10.31
C LEU A 142 -7.49 3.35 -10.16
N ILE A 143 -7.70 4.22 -11.15
CA ILE A 143 -8.81 5.18 -11.16
C ILE A 143 -10.15 4.44 -11.24
N PHE A 144 -10.24 3.45 -12.13
CA PHE A 144 -11.44 2.63 -12.34
C PHE A 144 -11.83 1.85 -11.08
N LEU A 145 -10.89 1.10 -10.49
CA LEU A 145 -11.12 0.38 -9.23
C LEU A 145 -11.42 1.30 -8.06
N SER A 146 -10.77 2.47 -8.02
CA SER A 146 -11.04 3.50 -7.01
C SER A 146 -12.49 3.98 -7.08
N ALA A 147 -12.96 4.32 -8.29
CA ALA A 147 -14.34 4.75 -8.50
C ALA A 147 -15.34 3.65 -8.10
N ILE A 148 -15.11 2.41 -8.53
CA ILE A 148 -16.00 1.29 -8.19
C ILE A 148 -16.02 1.04 -6.70
N SER A 149 -14.86 1.03 -6.04
CA SER A 149 -14.77 0.78 -4.60
C SER A 149 -15.48 1.84 -3.78
N LEU A 150 -15.48 3.10 -4.24
CA LEU A 150 -16.13 4.22 -3.57
C LEU A 150 -17.65 4.25 -3.82
N PHE A 151 -18.09 3.95 -5.04
CA PHE A 151 -19.50 4.09 -5.46
C PHE A 151 -20.29 2.78 -5.48
N GLN A 152 -19.72 1.66 -5.01
CA GLN A 152 -20.42 0.38 -4.95
C GLN A 152 -21.67 0.46 -4.06
N PRO A 153 -22.84 0.01 -4.53
CA PRO A 153 -24.06 0.03 -3.73
C PRO A 153 -24.16 -1.15 -2.76
N GLY A 154 -24.85 -0.92 -1.65
CA GLY A 154 -25.26 -1.95 -0.70
C GLY A 154 -24.39 -2.00 0.56
N PRO A 155 -24.59 -3.04 1.38
CA PRO A 155 -23.91 -3.18 2.65
C PRO A 155 -22.45 -3.57 2.47
N TRP A 156 -21.61 -3.23 3.44
CA TRP A 156 -20.22 -3.66 3.51
C TRP A 156 -20.09 -5.13 3.96
N SER A 157 -20.75 -6.05 3.24
CA SER A 157 -20.91 -7.47 3.60
C SER A 157 -19.59 -8.21 3.82
N ASN A 158 -18.52 -7.77 3.15
CA ASN A 158 -17.20 -8.37 3.20
C ASN A 158 -16.26 -7.67 4.19
N THR A 159 -16.82 -6.87 5.10
CA THR A 159 -16.08 -6.13 6.12
C THR A 159 -16.63 -6.46 7.51
N GLU A 160 -16.04 -5.88 8.55
CA GLU A 160 -16.56 -5.97 9.91
C GLU A 160 -17.92 -5.27 10.12
N PHE A 161 -18.43 -4.54 9.11
CA PHE A 161 -19.65 -3.74 9.22
C PHE A 161 -20.72 -4.18 8.19
N PRO A 162 -21.14 -5.46 8.17
CA PRO A 162 -22.06 -5.98 7.15
C PRO A 162 -23.47 -5.39 7.23
N GLN A 163 -23.80 -4.67 8.30
CA GLN A 163 -25.11 -4.03 8.51
C GLN A 163 -25.15 -2.58 8.02
N VAL A 164 -24.01 -2.00 7.63
CA VAL A 164 -23.91 -0.59 7.23
C VAL A 164 -23.89 -0.49 5.71
N ASP A 165 -24.82 0.29 5.14
CA ASP A 165 -24.87 0.58 3.72
C ASP A 165 -23.85 1.66 3.32
N ASN A 166 -23.31 1.55 2.10
CA ASN A 166 -22.46 2.60 1.54
C ASN A 166 -23.30 3.86 1.24
N PRO A 167 -23.05 5.00 1.92
CA PRO A 167 -23.80 6.23 1.68
C PRO A 167 -23.49 6.88 0.32
N LEU A 168 -22.37 6.49 -0.31
CA LEU A 168 -21.97 6.95 -1.65
C LEU A 168 -22.39 5.96 -2.74
N GLY A 169 -23.10 4.88 -2.38
CA GLY A 169 -23.46 3.81 -3.29
C GLY A 169 -24.43 4.24 -4.39
N ILE A 170 -24.09 3.97 -5.65
CA ILE A 170 -24.97 4.21 -6.80
C ILE A 170 -25.77 2.93 -7.07
N GLN A 171 -27.05 2.90 -6.70
CA GLN A 171 -27.89 1.69 -6.82
C GLN A 171 -27.98 1.16 -8.27
N ALA A 172 -27.90 2.04 -9.27
CA ALA A 172 -27.90 1.64 -10.68
C ALA A 172 -26.71 0.74 -11.07
N LEU A 173 -25.61 0.74 -10.32
CA LEU A 173 -24.45 -0.13 -10.55
C LEU A 173 -24.66 -1.56 -10.03
N ARG A 174 -25.63 -1.80 -9.14
CA ARG A 174 -25.85 -3.08 -8.47
C ARG A 174 -25.86 -4.30 -9.43
N PRO A 175 -26.60 -4.32 -10.55
CA PRO A 175 -26.63 -5.49 -11.44
C PRO A 175 -25.30 -5.75 -12.16
N LEU A 176 -24.47 -4.71 -12.32
CA LEU A 176 -23.19 -4.80 -13.02
C LEU A 176 -22.00 -4.82 -12.06
N LEU A 177 -22.22 -4.71 -10.75
CA LEU A 177 -21.14 -4.50 -9.79
C LEU A 177 -20.14 -5.67 -9.81
N PHE A 178 -20.63 -6.90 -9.73
CA PHE A 178 -19.78 -8.10 -9.75
C PHE A 178 -18.92 -8.21 -11.02
N PRO A 179 -19.48 -8.19 -12.25
CA PRO A 179 -18.66 -8.29 -13.45
C PRO A 179 -17.68 -7.11 -13.59
N ILE A 180 -18.09 -5.89 -13.22
CA ILE A 180 -17.20 -4.71 -13.26
C ILE A 180 -16.05 -4.86 -12.26
N GLN A 181 -16.32 -5.31 -11.03
CA GLN A 181 -15.26 -5.59 -10.04
C GLN A 181 -14.29 -6.66 -10.55
N MET A 182 -14.81 -7.76 -11.11
CA MET A 182 -13.97 -8.82 -11.68
C MET A 182 -13.07 -8.29 -12.82
N ILE A 183 -13.61 -7.48 -13.73
CA ILE A 183 -12.82 -6.82 -14.77
C ILE A 183 -11.72 -5.95 -14.13
N GLY A 184 -12.07 -5.14 -13.12
CA GLY A 184 -11.12 -4.30 -12.42
C GLY A 184 -9.98 -5.10 -11.78
N ILE A 185 -10.29 -6.21 -11.11
CA ILE A 185 -9.29 -7.10 -10.50
C ILE A 185 -8.39 -7.74 -11.56
N VAL A 186 -8.96 -8.25 -12.66
CA VAL A 186 -8.18 -8.81 -13.78
C VAL A 186 -7.24 -7.77 -14.38
N LEU A 187 -7.72 -6.55 -14.59
CA LEU A 187 -6.89 -5.44 -15.08
C LEU A 187 -5.77 -5.09 -14.09
N LEU A 188 -6.03 -5.12 -12.79
CA LEU A 188 -5.02 -4.86 -11.76
C LEU A 188 -3.95 -5.94 -11.76
N LEU A 189 -4.34 -7.22 -11.76
CA LEU A 189 -3.41 -8.34 -11.84
C LEU A 189 -2.58 -8.28 -13.12
N ALA A 190 -3.20 -8.02 -14.27
CA ALA A 190 -2.48 -7.84 -15.54
C ALA A 190 -1.48 -6.68 -15.48
N SER A 191 -1.84 -5.56 -14.85
CA SER A 191 -0.97 -4.40 -14.66
C SER A 191 0.23 -4.73 -13.75
N ILE A 192 -0.02 -5.42 -12.63
CA ILE A 192 1.03 -5.86 -11.69
C ILE A 192 1.99 -6.82 -12.40
N VAL A 193 1.47 -7.83 -13.11
CA VAL A 193 2.29 -8.78 -13.87
C VAL A 193 3.11 -8.06 -14.93
N GLY A 194 2.51 -7.14 -15.69
CA GLY A 194 3.22 -6.33 -16.66
C GLY A 194 4.36 -5.52 -16.03
N CYS A 195 4.11 -4.89 -14.88
CA CYS A 195 5.11 -4.10 -14.15
C CYS A 195 6.22 -4.98 -13.57
N ALA A 196 5.88 -6.16 -13.06
CA ALA A 196 6.85 -7.16 -12.59
C ALA A 196 7.73 -7.68 -13.76
N VAL A 197 7.15 -7.98 -14.92
CA VAL A 197 7.90 -8.36 -16.12
C VAL A 197 8.85 -7.24 -16.55
N SER A 198 8.41 -5.99 -16.49
CA SER A 198 9.24 -4.81 -16.75
C SER A 198 10.44 -4.74 -15.81
N LEU A 199 10.19 -4.91 -14.50
CA LEU A 199 11.21 -4.94 -13.46
C LEU A 199 12.22 -6.06 -13.68
N VAL A 200 11.76 -7.28 -13.98
CA VAL A 200 12.62 -8.44 -14.24
C VAL A 200 13.45 -8.25 -15.51
N ARG A 201 12.86 -7.71 -16.58
CA ARG A 201 13.60 -7.42 -17.83
C ARG A 201 14.72 -6.41 -17.57
N ARG A 202 14.45 -5.35 -16.79
CA ARG A 202 15.47 -4.37 -16.42
C ARG A 202 16.52 -4.98 -15.48
N PHE A 203 16.12 -5.83 -14.54
CA PHE A 203 17.06 -6.53 -13.66
C PHE A 203 18.06 -7.39 -14.46
N ARG A 204 17.58 -8.09 -15.49
CA ARG A 204 18.43 -8.90 -16.37
C ARG A 204 19.41 -8.08 -17.21
N SER A 205 19.06 -6.83 -17.57
CA SER A 205 19.97 -5.93 -18.31
C SER A 205 20.90 -5.13 -17.40
N SER A 206 20.57 -4.96 -16.12
CA SER A 206 21.35 -4.15 -15.17
C SER A 206 22.74 -4.73 -14.89
N ARG A 207 23.73 -3.86 -14.70
CA ARG A 207 25.13 -4.22 -14.37
C ARG A 207 25.61 -3.39 -13.17
N GLY A 208 26.65 -3.88 -12.47
CA GLY A 208 27.28 -3.16 -11.37
C GLY A 208 26.32 -2.85 -10.20
N GLN A 209 26.36 -1.62 -9.72
CA GLN A 209 25.63 -1.16 -8.53
C GLN A 209 24.10 -1.18 -8.70
N GLU A 210 23.59 -0.88 -9.91
CA GLU A 210 22.15 -0.90 -10.22
C GLU A 210 21.56 -2.30 -10.00
N ARG A 211 22.29 -3.35 -10.38
CA ARG A 211 21.86 -4.74 -10.17
C ARG A 211 21.70 -5.08 -8.70
N PHE A 212 22.58 -4.56 -7.84
CA PHE A 212 22.46 -4.77 -6.40
C PHE A 212 21.25 -4.04 -5.80
N GLN A 213 20.95 -2.82 -6.27
CA GLN A 213 19.77 -2.07 -5.83
C GLN A 213 18.47 -2.79 -6.23
N MET A 214 18.38 -3.23 -7.49
CA MET A 214 17.23 -3.96 -8.00
C MET A 214 17.05 -5.33 -7.35
N LYS A 215 18.14 -6.02 -6.99
CA LYS A 215 18.09 -7.33 -6.34
C LYS A 215 17.22 -7.31 -5.08
N TRP A 216 17.38 -6.31 -4.22
CA TRP A 216 16.60 -6.22 -2.98
C TRP A 216 15.11 -6.07 -3.26
N LEU A 217 14.73 -5.16 -4.16
CA LEU A 217 13.32 -4.97 -4.52
C LEU A 217 12.74 -6.23 -5.18
N VAL A 218 13.46 -6.85 -6.10
CA VAL A 218 13.03 -8.10 -6.75
C VAL A 218 12.83 -9.19 -5.69
N THR A 219 13.76 -9.36 -4.74
CA THR A 219 13.62 -10.33 -3.66
C THR A 219 12.39 -10.05 -2.80
N GLY A 220 12.20 -8.81 -2.32
CA GLY A 220 11.03 -8.44 -1.52
C GLY A 220 9.71 -8.64 -2.27
N ALA A 221 9.66 -8.24 -3.54
CA ALA A 221 8.50 -8.44 -4.41
C ALA A 221 8.22 -9.93 -4.65
N THR A 222 9.24 -10.75 -4.92
CA THR A 222 9.07 -12.19 -5.13
C THR A 222 8.55 -12.89 -3.87
N ILE A 223 9.06 -12.55 -2.68
CA ILE A 223 8.57 -13.14 -1.42
C ILE A 223 7.12 -12.73 -1.18
N THR A 224 6.80 -11.45 -1.36
CA THR A 224 5.44 -10.92 -1.23
C THR A 224 4.48 -11.61 -2.19
N THR A 225 4.83 -11.68 -3.48
CA THR A 225 4.01 -12.35 -4.50
C THR A 225 3.85 -13.83 -4.17
N GLY A 226 4.91 -14.51 -3.74
CA GLY A 226 4.85 -15.91 -3.33
C GLY A 226 3.87 -16.13 -2.17
N ALA A 227 3.94 -15.30 -1.12
CA ALA A 227 3.04 -15.36 0.03
C ALA A 227 1.56 -15.21 -0.41
N TYR A 228 1.26 -14.21 -1.24
CA TYR A 228 -0.10 -13.99 -1.74
C TYR A 228 -0.59 -15.12 -2.65
N LEU A 229 0.24 -15.63 -3.54
CA LEU A 229 -0.12 -16.77 -4.39
C LEU A 229 -0.39 -18.02 -3.55
N SER A 230 0.45 -18.28 -2.53
CA SER A 230 0.23 -19.38 -1.59
C SER A 230 -1.06 -19.21 -0.79
N TRP A 231 -1.37 -17.99 -0.34
CA TRP A 231 -2.63 -17.69 0.36
C TRP A 231 -3.85 -17.97 -0.51
N PHE A 232 -3.93 -17.40 -1.71
CA PHE A 232 -5.05 -17.62 -2.62
C PHE A 232 -5.18 -19.09 -3.06
N ALA A 233 -4.06 -19.77 -3.32
CA ALA A 233 -4.07 -21.21 -3.62
C ALA A 233 -4.59 -22.03 -2.43
N GLY A 234 -4.20 -21.67 -1.21
CA GLY A 234 -4.69 -22.29 0.02
C GLY A 234 -6.20 -22.11 0.19
N LEU A 235 -6.72 -20.89 -0.01
CA LEU A 235 -8.16 -20.62 0.03
C LEU A 235 -8.93 -21.44 -1.02
N GLY A 236 -8.42 -21.47 -2.26
CA GLY A 236 -9.03 -22.27 -3.33
C GLY A 236 -9.00 -23.77 -3.05
N LEU A 237 -7.95 -24.28 -2.40
CA LEU A 237 -7.86 -25.69 -1.99
C LEU A 237 -8.84 -26.02 -0.86
N ILE A 238 -8.97 -25.14 0.14
CA ILE A 238 -9.92 -25.29 1.24
C ILE A 238 -11.35 -25.38 0.67
N GLU A 239 -11.70 -24.49 -0.25
CA GLU A 239 -13.02 -24.48 -0.90
C GLU A 239 -13.23 -25.73 -1.78
N LEU A 240 -12.25 -26.10 -2.62
CA LEU A 240 -12.32 -27.27 -3.49
C LEU A 240 -12.50 -28.58 -2.71
N LEU A 241 -11.85 -28.71 -1.55
CA LEU A 241 -11.89 -29.90 -0.72
C LEU A 241 -12.94 -29.83 0.40
N ASN A 242 -13.74 -28.75 0.44
CA ASN A 242 -14.72 -28.46 1.49
C ASN A 242 -14.13 -28.64 2.91
N LEU A 243 -12.90 -28.16 3.10
CA LEU A 243 -12.22 -28.18 4.39
C LEU A 243 -12.70 -27.00 5.25
N HIS A 244 -12.66 -27.17 6.56
CA HIS A 244 -12.91 -26.09 7.50
C HIS A 244 -11.61 -25.60 8.12
N THR A 245 -11.43 -24.28 8.15
CA THR A 245 -10.33 -23.63 8.88
C THR A 245 -10.85 -22.99 10.15
N THR A 246 -9.99 -22.86 11.15
CA THR A 246 -10.33 -22.09 12.35
C THR A 246 -10.22 -20.59 12.04
N PRO A 247 -11.09 -19.74 12.60
CA PRO A 247 -11.01 -18.29 12.42
C PRO A 247 -9.62 -17.73 12.77
N LEU A 248 -9.00 -18.25 13.83
CA LEU A 248 -7.67 -17.85 14.26
C LEU A 248 -6.60 -18.12 13.19
N LEU A 249 -6.62 -19.30 12.56
CA LEU A 249 -5.64 -19.64 11.52
C LEU A 249 -5.80 -18.73 10.31
N TYR A 250 -7.04 -18.45 9.91
CA TYR A 250 -7.33 -17.53 8.81
C TYR A 250 -6.75 -16.13 9.10
N THR A 251 -7.08 -15.54 10.24
CA THR A 251 -6.59 -14.21 10.63
C THR A 251 -5.06 -14.16 10.70
N VAL A 252 -4.42 -15.14 11.34
CA VAL A 252 -2.96 -15.17 11.48
C VAL A 252 -2.27 -15.23 10.10
N VAL A 253 -2.76 -16.08 9.20
CA VAL A 253 -2.13 -16.21 7.88
C VAL A 253 -2.43 -14.99 7.00
N GLU A 254 -3.62 -14.39 7.11
CA GLU A 254 -3.94 -13.11 6.46
C GLU A 254 -3.00 -11.99 6.94
N GLU A 255 -2.79 -11.85 8.25
CA GLU A 255 -1.88 -10.86 8.85
C GLU A 255 -0.43 -11.07 8.41
N VAL A 256 0.06 -12.31 8.44
CA VAL A 256 1.42 -12.66 7.98
C VAL A 256 1.59 -12.37 6.49
N THR A 257 0.59 -12.72 5.68
CA THR A 257 0.62 -12.51 4.23
C THR A 257 0.61 -11.02 3.92
N THR A 258 -0.26 -10.25 4.56
CA THR A 258 -0.37 -8.80 4.40
C THR A 258 0.91 -8.09 4.88
N SER A 259 1.47 -8.51 6.01
CA SER A 259 2.75 -8.00 6.55
C SER A 259 3.94 -8.23 5.60
N SER A 260 3.86 -9.19 4.68
CA SER A 260 4.91 -9.39 3.67
C SER A 260 5.15 -8.15 2.79
N PHE A 261 4.14 -7.27 2.64
CA PHE A 261 4.30 -5.99 1.96
C PHE A 261 5.39 -5.09 2.56
N LEU A 262 5.70 -5.24 3.86
CA LEU A 262 6.77 -4.48 4.52
C LEU A 262 8.16 -4.80 3.95
N LEU A 263 8.32 -5.95 3.29
CA LEU A 263 9.57 -6.31 2.62
C LEU A 263 9.92 -5.35 1.48
N ILE A 264 8.93 -4.72 0.85
CA ILE A 264 9.11 -3.79 -0.27
C ILE A 264 9.81 -2.48 0.18
N PRO A 265 9.27 -1.70 1.15
CA PRO A 265 9.93 -0.49 1.63
C PRO A 265 11.23 -0.83 2.36
N VAL A 266 11.32 -1.96 3.07
CA VAL A 266 12.58 -2.41 3.70
C VAL A 266 13.64 -2.68 2.62
N ALA A 267 13.30 -3.38 1.55
CA ALA A 267 14.19 -3.61 0.42
C ALA A 267 14.65 -2.30 -0.24
N ILE A 268 13.73 -1.34 -0.43
CA ILE A 268 14.07 -0.02 -0.97
C ILE A 268 14.96 0.75 0.01
N GLY A 269 14.67 0.73 1.30
CA GLY A 269 15.48 1.35 2.34
C GLY A 269 16.90 0.79 2.36
N ILE A 270 17.06 -0.54 2.26
CA ILE A 270 18.36 -1.19 2.12
C ILE A 270 19.06 -0.76 0.83
N ALA A 271 18.34 -0.70 -0.30
CA ALA A 271 18.90 -0.24 -1.57
C ALA A 271 19.43 1.22 -1.48
N VAL A 272 18.67 2.11 -0.85
CA VAL A 272 19.01 3.51 -0.57
C VAL A 272 20.22 3.62 0.35
N LEU A 273 20.19 2.95 1.51
CA LEU A 273 21.21 3.07 2.55
C LEU A 273 22.52 2.38 2.19
N LYS A 274 22.45 1.10 1.80
CA LYS A 274 23.63 0.25 1.65
C LYS A 274 24.36 0.48 0.33
N TYR A 275 23.64 0.88 -0.71
CA TYR A 275 24.18 1.09 -2.04
C TYR A 275 24.15 2.56 -2.44
N ARG A 276 23.99 3.47 -1.47
CA ARG A 276 23.90 4.94 -1.65
C ARG A 276 23.04 5.31 -2.85
N LEU A 277 21.94 4.59 -3.06
CA LEU A 277 21.01 4.90 -4.14
C LEU A 277 20.53 6.34 -3.88
N TYR A 278 20.80 7.22 -4.85
CA TYR A 278 20.57 8.67 -4.82
C TYR A 278 21.55 9.55 -4.01
N ASP A 279 22.75 9.06 -3.69
CA ASP A 279 23.76 9.76 -2.84
C ASP A 279 23.19 10.15 -1.46
N ILE A 280 22.27 9.33 -0.95
CA ILE A 280 21.61 9.53 0.35
C ILE A 280 22.50 8.90 1.43
N ASP A 281 23.45 9.67 1.96
CA ASP A 281 24.05 9.35 3.26
C ASP A 281 23.05 9.75 4.35
N LEU A 282 22.25 8.80 4.83
CA LEU A 282 21.36 9.04 5.98
C LEU A 282 22.24 9.36 7.20
N ILE A 283 21.79 10.35 7.99
CA ILE A 283 22.53 11.07 9.04
C ILE A 283 22.93 10.18 10.24
N VAL A 284 22.86 8.86 10.12
CA VAL A 284 23.27 7.92 11.18
C VAL A 284 24.73 8.17 11.62
N ASN A 285 25.62 8.56 10.71
CA ASN A 285 27.01 8.87 11.05
C ASN A 285 27.22 10.19 11.82
N ARG A 286 26.29 11.15 11.79
CA ARG A 286 26.44 12.40 12.58
C ARG A 286 26.01 12.26 14.03
N ALA A 287 25.19 11.27 14.38
CA ALA A 287 24.85 10.99 15.77
C ALA A 287 25.99 10.27 16.53
N LEU A 288 26.90 9.61 15.80
CA LEU A 288 28.05 8.90 16.36
C LEU A 288 29.35 9.71 16.31
N SER A 289 29.35 10.90 15.72
CA SER A 289 30.56 11.72 15.52
C SER A 289 30.53 13.07 16.22
N THR A 290 29.66 13.28 17.21
CA THR A 290 29.91 14.31 18.22
C THR A 290 31.12 13.88 19.05
N PRO A 291 32.30 14.53 18.92
CA PRO A 291 33.34 14.38 19.91
C PRO A 291 32.82 15.04 21.20
N ALA A 292 32.92 14.33 22.31
CA ALA A 292 32.86 14.95 23.63
C ALA A 292 34.04 15.92 23.82
#